data_AF-A0A7K4VXB9-F1
#
_entry.id   AF-A0A7K4VXB9-F1
#
_cell.length_a   1.000
_cell.length_b   1.000
_cell.length_c   1.000
_cell.angle_alpha   90.00
_cell.angle_beta   90.00
_cell.angle_gamma   90.00
#
_symmetry.space_group_name_H-M   'P 1'
#
loop_
_entity.id
_entity.type
_entity.pdbx_description
1 polymer ?
#
loop_
_entity_poly.entity_id
_entity_poly.type
_entity_poly.pdbx_seq_one_letter_code
_entity_poly.pdbx_strand_id
1 'polypeptide(L)'
;LKPGRYYPLHSTKAIAYPYRIYAVSLSAEAKKSPITNVNVDRRKMELSWESSKNFSMYKCTIMDSHMEGPKEEVNSPLCRFPEKLYMPLHKGISFVIEVPNTNISKNCTFLPGGMNGSAIENFSCVIYKISLMNCTWQAGRGAPADTQYFLYWKNSR
;
A
#
# COMPACT_ATOMS: atom_id res chain seq x y z
N LEU A 1 -29.58 -14.90 -16.39
CA LEU A 1 -28.59 -14.43 -15.40
C LEU A 1 -27.24 -14.35 -16.11
N LYS A 2 -26.70 -13.14 -16.35
CA LYS A 2 -25.46 -12.97 -17.13
C LYS A 2 -24.26 -13.54 -16.35
N PRO A 3 -23.35 -14.30 -16.98
CA PRO A 3 -22.15 -14.80 -16.33
C PRO A 3 -21.16 -13.66 -16.17
N GLY A 4 -20.97 -13.18 -14.94
CA GLY A 4 -19.89 -12.27 -14.59
C GLY A 4 -18.56 -13.02 -14.68
N ARG A 5 -17.63 -12.50 -15.48
CA ARG A 5 -16.24 -12.98 -15.52
C ARG A 5 -15.59 -12.72 -14.16
N TYR A 6 -15.30 -13.77 -13.41
CA TYR A 6 -14.49 -13.70 -12.20
C TYR A 6 -13.02 -13.85 -12.60
N TYR A 7 -12.24 -12.79 -12.42
CA TYR A 7 -10.78 -12.84 -12.49
C TYR A 7 -10.23 -13.36 -11.14
N PRO A 8 -9.17 -14.19 -11.13
CA PRO A 8 -8.67 -14.80 -9.92
C PRO A 8 -8.03 -13.74 -9.02
N LEU A 9 -8.63 -13.47 -7.87
CA LEU A 9 -8.07 -12.59 -6.83
C LEU A 9 -6.94 -13.32 -6.08
N HIS A 10 -5.75 -13.37 -6.67
CA HIS A 10 -4.52 -13.64 -5.94
C HIS A 10 -4.07 -12.37 -5.20
N SER A 11 -4.70 -12.05 -4.06
CA SER A 11 -4.10 -11.25 -2.98
C SER A 11 -5.07 -11.12 -1.80
N THR A 12 -5.45 -12.24 -1.22
CA THR A 12 -5.81 -12.28 0.18
C THR A 12 -4.49 -12.51 0.94
N LYS A 13 -4.23 -11.77 2.01
CA LYS A 13 -3.24 -12.12 3.03
C LYS A 13 -3.75 -11.60 4.36
N ALA A 14 -3.85 -12.49 5.35
CA ALA A 14 -4.09 -12.09 6.73
C ALA A 14 -2.84 -11.35 7.23
N ILE A 15 -3.04 -10.19 7.88
CA ILE A 15 -1.97 -9.39 8.44
C ILE A 15 -2.06 -9.57 9.95
N ALA A 16 -0.99 -10.08 10.55
CA ALA A 16 -0.77 -9.98 11.99
C ALA A 16 -0.36 -8.53 12.27
N TYR A 17 -1.26 -7.73 12.82
CA TYR A 17 -0.90 -6.39 13.28
C TYR A 17 -0.19 -6.53 14.64
N PRO A 18 1.01 -5.94 14.83
CA PRO A 18 1.25 -5.14 16.02
C PRO A 18 0.68 -3.74 15.77
N TYR A 19 0.13 -3.16 16.82
CA TYR A 19 -0.71 -1.96 16.85
C TYR A 19 -0.07 -0.65 16.36
N ARG A 20 1.11 -0.65 15.74
CA ARG A 20 1.83 0.58 15.36
C ARG A 20 2.39 0.49 13.95
N ILE A 21 1.91 1.38 13.10
CA ILE A 21 2.34 1.49 11.72
C ILE A 21 2.65 2.95 11.45
N TYR A 22 3.84 3.21 10.90
CA TYR A 22 4.32 4.56 10.64
C TYR A 22 4.62 4.75 9.15
N ALA A 23 4.19 5.88 8.59
CA ALA A 23 4.66 6.35 7.31
C ALA A 23 5.94 7.16 7.56
N VAL A 24 7.02 6.84 6.86
CA VAL A 24 8.30 7.55 6.99
C VAL A 24 8.54 8.31 5.69
N SER A 25 8.68 9.63 5.78
CA SER A 25 9.06 10.46 4.64
C SER A 25 10.57 10.70 4.65
N LEU A 26 11.28 10.22 3.64
CA LEU A 26 12.70 10.51 3.45
C LEU A 26 12.81 11.74 2.53
N SER A 27 13.59 12.74 2.94
CA SER A 27 14.05 13.82 2.06
C SER A 27 15.56 13.80 1.97
N ALA A 28 16.09 13.84 0.75
CA ALA A 28 17.50 14.15 0.54
C ALA A 28 17.76 15.58 1.02
N GLU A 29 18.69 15.73 1.96
CA GLU A 29 19.05 17.00 2.57
C GLU A 29 19.95 17.83 1.64
N ALA A 30 19.41 18.96 1.19
CA ALA A 30 20.14 20.17 0.80
C ALA A 30 19.25 21.43 0.77
N LYS A 31 17.91 21.29 0.74
CA LYS A 31 16.92 22.38 0.92
C LYS A 31 15.63 21.77 1.49
N LYS A 32 14.95 22.47 2.40
CA LYS A 32 13.65 22.05 2.94
C LYS A 32 12.68 21.87 1.76
N SER A 33 12.24 20.63 1.51
CA SER A 33 11.34 20.32 0.40
C SER A 33 10.05 21.12 0.54
N PRO A 34 9.51 21.72 -0.54
CA PRO A 34 8.25 22.45 -0.48
C PRO A 34 7.06 21.53 -0.22
N ILE A 35 7.21 20.23 -0.48
CA ILE A 35 6.21 19.19 -0.19
C ILE A 35 6.38 18.74 1.27
N THR A 36 5.34 18.94 2.07
CA THR A 36 5.28 18.68 3.51
C THR A 36 3.97 17.98 3.89
N ASN A 37 3.83 17.57 5.15
CA ASN A 37 2.61 16.95 5.71
C ASN A 37 2.05 15.81 4.83
N VAL A 38 2.93 14.94 4.33
CA VAL A 38 2.54 13.81 3.49
C VAL A 38 1.79 12.78 4.34
N ASN A 39 0.57 12.44 3.93
CA ASN A 39 -0.31 11.49 4.59
C ASN A 39 -0.82 10.43 3.59
N VAL A 40 -0.90 9.18 4.06
CA VAL A 40 -1.27 8.00 3.26
C VAL A 40 -2.52 7.34 3.85
N ASP A 41 -3.64 7.40 3.13
CA ASP A 41 -4.85 6.64 3.46
C ASP A 41 -4.84 5.30 2.72
N ARG A 42 -4.51 4.24 3.46
CA ARG A 42 -4.40 2.87 2.92
C ARG A 42 -5.75 2.24 2.55
N ARG A 43 -6.87 2.72 3.11
CA ARG A 43 -8.19 2.15 2.83
C ARG A 43 -8.74 2.63 1.51
N LYS A 44 -8.43 3.89 1.19
CA LYS A 44 -8.80 4.56 -0.06
C LYS A 44 -7.68 4.53 -1.11
N MET A 45 -6.48 4.10 -0.72
CA MET A 45 -5.26 4.19 -1.53
C MET A 45 -5.02 5.62 -2.03
N GLU A 46 -5.08 6.57 -1.09
CA GLU A 46 -4.91 8.00 -1.35
C GLU A 46 -3.62 8.54 -0.71
N LEU A 47 -2.93 9.41 -1.43
CA LEU A 47 -1.78 10.16 -0.98
C LEU A 47 -2.16 11.64 -0.96
N SER A 48 -1.97 12.30 0.18
CA SER A 48 -2.27 13.72 0.39
C SER A 48 -1.05 14.44 0.94
N TRP A 49 -0.86 15.70 0.60
CA TRP A 49 0.26 16.51 1.09
C TRP A 49 -0.09 17.99 1.16
N GLU A 50 0.81 18.77 1.74
CA GLU A 50 0.78 20.23 1.65
C GLU A 50 1.98 20.73 0.84
N SER A 51 1.80 21.82 0.10
CA SER A 51 2.87 22.45 -0.65
C SER A 51 3.00 23.92 -0.28
N SER A 52 4.21 24.36 0.06
CA SER A 52 4.51 25.78 0.30
C SER A 52 4.62 26.61 -0.98
N LYS A 53 4.57 25.95 -2.15
CA LYS A 53 4.61 26.56 -3.47
C LYS A 53 3.41 26.13 -4.30
N ASN A 54 2.95 27.03 -5.16
CA ASN A 54 1.85 26.78 -6.09
C ASN A 54 2.38 26.12 -7.37
N PHE A 55 2.46 24.78 -7.38
CA PHE A 55 2.74 24.01 -8.58
C PHE A 55 1.45 23.74 -9.35
N SER A 56 1.51 23.80 -10.69
CA SER A 56 0.37 23.51 -11.56
C SER A 56 0.08 22.02 -11.71
N MET A 57 1.09 21.18 -11.50
CA MET A 57 1.01 19.74 -11.72
C MET A 57 1.97 18.98 -10.81
N TYR A 58 1.54 17.79 -10.41
CA TYR A 58 2.31 16.80 -9.68
C TYR A 58 2.18 15.47 -10.39
N LYS A 59 3.22 14.64 -10.24
CA LYS A 59 3.25 13.27 -10.71
C LYS A 59 3.45 12.36 -9.51
N CYS A 60 2.53 11.43 -9.33
CA CYS A 60 2.56 10.47 -8.24
C CYS A 60 2.82 9.08 -8.78
N THR A 61 3.80 8.41 -8.18
CA THR A 61 4.15 7.02 -8.51
C THR A 61 4.05 6.18 -7.26
N ILE A 62 3.41 5.03 -7.37
CA ILE A 62 3.38 4.02 -6.31
C ILE A 62 4.35 2.91 -6.70
N MET A 63 5.21 2.49 -5.78
CA MET A 63 6.29 1.53 -6.04
C MET A 63 6.28 0.45 -4.98
N ASP A 64 6.23 -0.82 -5.39
CA ASP A 64 6.65 -1.94 -4.55
C ASP A 64 8.16 -2.13 -4.74
N SER A 65 8.81 -2.77 -3.77
CA SER A 65 10.20 -3.24 -3.78
C SER A 65 10.69 -3.86 -5.10
N HIS A 66 9.79 -4.39 -5.95
CA HIS A 66 10.13 -5.07 -7.20
C HIS A 66 9.40 -4.54 -8.44
N MET A 67 8.44 -3.61 -8.30
CA MET A 67 7.62 -3.15 -9.42
C MET A 67 7.26 -1.66 -9.30
N GLU A 68 7.48 -0.92 -10.39
CA GLU A 68 6.93 0.42 -10.55
C GLU A 68 5.44 0.31 -10.91
N GLY A 69 4.58 0.93 -10.12
CA GLY A 69 3.15 0.98 -10.36
C GLY A 69 2.76 2.11 -11.33
N PRO A 70 1.45 2.36 -11.48
CA PRO A 70 0.96 3.43 -12.33
C PRO A 70 1.45 4.79 -11.85
N LYS A 71 1.55 5.67 -12.84
CA LYS A 71 1.88 7.07 -12.66
C LYS A 71 0.59 7.86 -12.85
N GLU A 72 0.24 8.65 -11.84
CA GLU A 72 -0.93 9.53 -11.87
C GLU A 72 -0.45 10.97 -11.95
N GLU A 73 -1.01 11.74 -12.88
CA GLU A 73 -0.74 13.18 -13.02
C GLU A 73 -1.94 13.96 -12.50
N VAL A 74 -1.70 14.86 -11.55
CA VAL A 74 -2.75 15.62 -10.85
C VAL A 74 -2.39 17.09 -10.75
N ASN A 75 -3.40 17.96 -10.71
CA ASN A 75 -3.26 19.40 -10.53
C ASN A 75 -3.56 19.86 -9.09
N SER A 76 -3.71 18.92 -8.15
CA SER A 76 -4.08 19.16 -6.76
C SER A 76 -3.18 18.32 -5.83
N PRO A 77 -3.06 18.67 -4.53
CA PRO A 77 -2.19 17.96 -3.61
C PRO A 77 -2.80 16.64 -3.08
N LEU A 78 -3.49 15.92 -3.96
CA LEU A 78 -4.16 14.67 -3.70
C LEU A 78 -3.98 13.75 -4.89
N CYS A 79 -3.42 12.56 -4.64
CA CYS A 79 -3.32 11.48 -5.61
C CYS A 79 -4.16 10.29 -5.15
N ARG A 80 -4.96 9.77 -6.08
CA ARG A 80 -5.81 8.58 -5.87
C ARG A 80 -5.35 7.50 -6.81
N PHE A 81 -4.94 6.35 -6.27
CA PHE A 81 -4.56 5.21 -7.09
C PHE A 81 -5.76 4.28 -7.30
N PRO A 82 -5.86 3.62 -8.47
CA PRO A 82 -7.01 2.76 -8.77
C PRO A 82 -7.07 1.56 -7.81
N GLU A 83 -8.28 1.23 -7.34
CA GLU A 83 -8.51 0.14 -6.36
C GLU A 83 -8.06 -1.24 -6.88
N LYS A 84 -7.98 -1.42 -8.21
CA LYS A 84 -7.53 -2.66 -8.87
C LYS A 84 -6.02 -2.86 -8.82
N LEU A 85 -5.26 -1.97 -8.17
CA LEU A 85 -3.83 -2.13 -8.04
C LEU A 85 -3.49 -3.17 -6.96
N TYR A 86 -3.03 -4.33 -7.41
CA TYR A 86 -2.49 -5.37 -6.56
C TYR A 86 -1.12 -4.96 -6.01
N MET A 87 -1.11 -4.18 -4.92
CA MET A 87 0.12 -3.80 -4.25
C MET A 87 0.18 -4.36 -2.82
N PRO A 88 1.10 -5.31 -2.55
CA PRO A 88 1.17 -5.98 -1.26
C PRO A 88 1.75 -5.05 -0.18
N LEU A 89 0.89 -4.32 0.52
CA LEU A 89 1.28 -3.37 1.58
C LEU A 89 2.15 -4.01 2.69
N HIS A 90 1.99 -5.30 2.96
CA HIS A 90 2.75 -6.02 3.99
C HIS A 90 4.21 -6.28 3.61
N LYS A 91 4.63 -6.02 2.37
CA LYS A 91 6.05 -6.01 1.95
C LYS A 91 6.70 -4.63 2.05
N GLY A 92 5.92 -3.62 2.42
CA GLY A 92 6.31 -2.22 2.32
C GLY A 92 6.07 -1.69 0.90
N ILE A 93 5.71 -0.41 0.84
CA ILE A 93 5.37 0.28 -0.41
C ILE A 93 5.93 1.70 -0.33
N SER A 94 6.42 2.24 -1.44
CA SER A 94 6.92 3.60 -1.51
C SER A 94 6.03 4.44 -2.43
N PHE A 95 5.76 5.65 -2.01
CA PHE A 95 5.04 6.66 -2.77
C PHE A 95 6.00 7.76 -3.12
N VAL A 96 6.12 8.07 -4.41
CA VAL A 96 6.97 9.14 -4.92
C VAL A 96 6.08 10.23 -5.47
N ILE A 97 6.28 11.46 -4.97
CA ILE A 97 5.66 12.68 -5.49
C ILE A 97 6.75 13.45 -6.20
N GLU A 98 6.54 13.79 -7.47
CA GLU A 98 7.45 14.57 -8.30
C GLU A 98 6.73 15.79 -8.84
N VAL A 99 7.45 16.90 -8.97
CA VAL A 99 6.96 18.09 -9.68
C VAL A 99 7.64 18.11 -11.06
N PRO A 100 6.89 17.93 -12.17
CA PRO A 100 7.43 17.90 -13.52
C PRO A 100 8.27 19.13 -13.85
N ASN A 101 9.32 18.96 -14.67
CA ASN A 101 10.25 20.02 -15.08
C ASN A 101 11.01 20.70 -13.91
N THR A 102 11.08 20.05 -12.74
CA THR A 102 11.88 20.52 -11.60
C THR A 102 12.65 19.36 -10.97
N ASN A 103 13.56 19.66 -10.04
CA ASN A 103 14.27 18.67 -9.24
C ASN A 103 13.56 18.35 -7.91
N ILE A 104 12.28 18.72 -7.78
CA ILE A 104 11.54 18.57 -6.54
C ILE A 104 10.85 17.22 -6.55
N SER A 105 11.29 16.36 -5.64
CA SER A 105 10.61 15.11 -5.35
C SER A 105 10.53 14.86 -3.84
N LYS A 106 9.58 14.03 -3.45
CA LYS A 106 9.43 13.55 -2.07
C LYS A 106 9.07 12.07 -2.11
N ASN A 107 9.82 11.27 -1.38
CA ASN A 107 9.55 9.84 -1.22
C ASN A 107 8.97 9.59 0.18
N CYS A 108 7.86 8.87 0.24
CA CYS A 108 7.24 8.40 1.47
C CYS A 108 7.15 6.88 1.42
N THR A 109 7.90 6.21 2.29
CA THR A 109 7.87 4.77 2.42
C THR A 109 6.94 4.38 3.55
N PHE A 110 6.00 3.50 3.22
CA PHE A 110 5.16 2.79 4.14
C PHE A 110 5.88 1.53 4.60
N LEU A 111 6.20 1.47 5.89
CA LEU A 111 6.84 0.30 6.49
C LEU A 111 5.81 -0.46 7.33
N PRO A 112 5.62 -1.77 7.08
CA PRO A 112 4.80 -2.59 7.97
C PRO A 112 5.47 -2.66 9.34
N GLY A 113 4.74 -2.29 10.39
CA GLY A 113 5.18 -2.56 11.76
C GLY A 113 5.14 -4.05 12.05
N GLY A 114 6.05 -4.54 12.87
CA GLY A 114 6.19 -5.99 13.06
C GLY A 114 7.45 -6.36 13.81
N MET A 115 7.41 -7.49 14.52
CA MET A 115 8.65 -8.21 14.81
C MET A 115 9.00 -9.02 13.56
N ASN A 116 10.28 -9.06 13.19
CA ASN A 116 10.71 -9.81 12.01
C ASN A 116 10.32 -11.28 12.13
N GLY A 117 9.63 -11.80 11.12
CA GLY A 117 9.15 -13.19 11.12
C GLY A 117 7.89 -13.46 11.93
N SER A 118 7.23 -12.45 12.51
CA SER A 118 5.96 -12.64 13.24
C SER A 118 4.72 -12.68 12.34
N ALA A 119 4.85 -12.19 11.09
CA ALA A 119 3.79 -12.24 10.09
C ALA A 119 3.54 -13.69 9.62
N ILE A 120 2.31 -13.97 9.19
CA ILE A 120 1.95 -15.29 8.67
C ILE A 120 2.76 -15.69 7.44
N GLU A 121 2.93 -16.99 7.26
CA GLU A 121 3.60 -17.59 6.11
C GLU A 121 2.65 -18.49 5.32
N ASN A 122 2.98 -18.79 4.07
CA ASN A 122 2.24 -19.73 3.22
C ASN A 122 0.72 -19.49 3.15
N PHE A 123 0.33 -18.21 3.09
CA PHE A 123 -1.07 -17.84 2.93
C PHE A 123 -1.58 -18.23 1.55
N SER A 124 -2.69 -18.98 1.52
CA SER A 124 -3.37 -19.41 0.30
C SER A 124 -4.87 -19.40 0.49
N CYS A 125 -5.63 -19.09 -0.57
CA CYS A 125 -7.08 -19.23 -0.58
C CYS A 125 -7.56 -20.01 -1.80
N VAL A 126 -8.60 -20.82 -1.60
CA VAL A 126 -9.25 -21.61 -2.65
C VAL A 126 -10.74 -21.34 -2.62
N ILE A 127 -11.29 -20.97 -3.78
CA ILE A 127 -12.73 -20.86 -3.99
C ILE A 127 -13.28 -22.22 -4.44
N TYR A 128 -14.35 -22.68 -3.81
CA TYR A 128 -15.01 -23.94 -4.12
C TYR A 128 -16.53 -23.78 -4.01
N LYS A 129 -17.28 -24.71 -4.62
CA LYS A 129 -18.76 -24.68 -4.64
C LYS A 129 -19.33 -23.29 -5.00
N ILE A 130 -18.78 -22.68 -6.06
CA ILE A 130 -19.22 -21.41 -6.68
C ILE A 130 -18.96 -20.14 -5.85
N SER A 131 -19.08 -20.19 -4.51
CA SER A 131 -19.02 -18.99 -3.66
C SER A 131 -18.39 -19.19 -2.28
N LEU A 132 -17.96 -20.41 -1.93
CA LEU A 132 -17.25 -20.64 -0.67
C LEU A 132 -15.76 -20.41 -0.88
N MET A 133 -15.11 -19.77 0.09
CA MET A 133 -13.66 -19.55 0.07
C MET A 133 -13.06 -20.13 1.35
N ASN A 134 -12.04 -20.98 1.19
CA ASN A 134 -11.22 -21.45 2.30
C ASN A 134 -9.85 -20.77 2.21
N CYS A 135 -9.35 -20.27 3.32
CA CYS A 135 -8.03 -19.67 3.39
C CYS A 135 -7.21 -20.35 4.48
N THR A 136 -5.98 -20.71 4.15
CA THR A 136 -5.03 -21.35 5.08
C THR A 136 -3.76 -20.52 5.16
N TRP A 137 -3.08 -20.61 6.30
CA TRP A 137 -1.80 -19.96 6.55
C TRP A 137 -1.06 -20.68 7.66
N GLN A 138 0.24 -20.42 7.77
CA GLN A 138 1.09 -20.84 8.87
C GLN A 138 1.40 -19.64 9.76
N ALA A 139 1.55 -19.88 11.06
CA ALA A 139 2.07 -18.88 11.98
C ALA A 139 3.50 -18.50 11.59
N GLY A 140 3.85 -17.24 11.80
CA GLY A 140 5.21 -16.76 11.55
C GLY A 140 6.21 -17.42 12.48
N ARG A 141 7.38 -17.81 11.97
CA ARG A 141 8.41 -18.48 12.77
C ARG A 141 8.92 -17.65 13.96
N GLY A 142 8.82 -16.32 13.87
CA GLY A 142 9.19 -15.37 14.92
C GLY A 142 8.01 -14.88 15.75
N ALA A 143 6.83 -15.49 15.63
CA ALA A 143 5.65 -15.06 16.37
C ALA A 143 5.67 -15.63 17.82
N PRO A 144 5.40 -14.80 18.84
CA PRO A 144 5.14 -15.28 20.19
C PRO A 144 3.99 -16.30 20.27
N ALA A 145 4.02 -17.19 21.26
CA ALA A 145 3.03 -18.27 21.41
C ALA A 145 1.60 -17.77 21.65
N ASP A 146 1.44 -16.58 22.21
CA ASP A 146 0.17 -15.89 22.47
C ASP A 146 -0.32 -15.04 21.28
N THR A 147 0.37 -15.09 20.13
CA THR A 147 -0.03 -14.34 18.94
C THR A 147 -1.35 -14.84 18.37
N GLN A 148 -2.29 -13.93 18.13
CA GLN A 148 -3.52 -14.21 17.42
C GLN A 148 -3.56 -13.50 16.05
N TYR A 149 -4.00 -14.22 15.03
CA TYR A 149 -4.10 -13.72 13.66
C TYR A 149 -5.56 -13.46 13.27
N PHE A 150 -5.78 -12.41 12.48
CA PHE A 150 -7.10 -12.03 11.97
C PHE A 150 -7.05 -11.87 10.45
N LEU A 151 -8.08 -12.39 9.77
CA LEU A 151 -8.24 -12.24 8.33
C LEU A 151 -9.31 -11.21 8.03
N TYR A 152 -8.95 -10.22 7.21
CA TYR A 152 -9.86 -9.22 6.66
C TYR A 152 -9.92 -9.35 5.15
N TRP A 153 -11.09 -9.14 4.57
CA TRP A 153 -11.27 -9.11 3.13
C TRP A 153 -12.14 -7.90 2.74
N LYS A 154 -11.83 -7.31 1.58
CA LYS A 154 -12.60 -6.22 0.97
C LYS A 154 -12.89 -6.64 -0.47
N ASN A 155 -14.15 -6.51 -0.89
CA ASN A 155 -14.52 -6.79 -2.27
C ASN A 155 -14.08 -5.62 -3.16
N SER A 156 -13.40 -5.90 -4.27
CA SER A 156 -13.16 -4.89 -5.32
C SER A 156 -14.43 -4.76 -6.15
N ARG A 157 -15.02 -3.57 -6.21
CA ARG A 157 -16.21 -3.32 -7.04
C ARG A 157 -15.89 -3.26 -8.53
#